data_AF-A0A8H6NHY1-F1
#
_entry.id   AF-A0A8H6NHY1-F1
#
_cell.length_a   1.000
_cell.length_b   1.000
_cell.length_c   1.000
_cell.angle_alpha   90.00
_cell.angle_beta   90.00
_cell.angle_gamma   90.00
#
_symmetry.space_group_name_H-M   'P 1'
#
loop_
_entity.id
_entity.type
_entity.pdbx_description
1 polymer ?
#
loop_
_entity_poly.entity_id
_entity_poly.type
_entity_poly.pdbx_seq_one_letter_code
_entity_poly.pdbx_strand_id
1 'polypeptide(L)'
;MPNEEWGEFCQWHKAVFTISKEEISNLVGHVVDDEDPHGSVTFTCAEQFMMYCKAARFHDTPRQARVLETQNPKEQKALGRSTIGFTHESWDMVKSAVVEAGNVAKFGQNPHLARILLFTGDRQLCEAASKDRVWGIGYTAKHAMAH
;
A
#
# COMPACT_ATOMS: atom_id res chain seq x y z
N MET A 1 -5.92 11.68 -6.76
CA MET A 1 -7.04 10.75 -6.43
C MET A 1 -7.17 9.71 -7.54
N PRO A 2 -7.77 8.52 -7.32
CA PRO A 2 -7.75 7.45 -8.32
C PRO A 2 -8.50 7.76 -9.63
N ASN A 3 -9.41 8.74 -9.61
CA ASN A 3 -10.19 9.18 -10.79
C ASN A 3 -9.68 10.50 -11.39
N GLU A 4 -8.53 11.00 -10.95
CA GLU A 4 -7.90 12.21 -11.50
C GLU A 4 -6.90 11.83 -12.60
N GLU A 5 -6.41 12.83 -13.32
CA GLU A 5 -5.27 12.68 -14.25
C GLU A 5 -4.09 12.01 -13.50
N TRP A 6 -3.53 10.94 -14.07
CA TRP A 6 -2.48 10.12 -13.46
C TRP A 6 -2.91 9.33 -12.21
N GLY A 7 -4.22 9.12 -12.05
CA GLY A 7 -4.80 8.36 -10.95
C GLY A 7 -4.28 6.92 -10.84
N GLU A 8 -3.70 6.34 -11.89
CA GLU A 8 -3.09 5.01 -11.94
C GLU A 8 -1.93 4.84 -10.95
N PHE A 9 -1.21 5.92 -10.64
CA PHE A 9 -0.12 5.91 -9.65
C PHE A 9 -0.65 5.98 -8.20
N CYS A 10 -1.91 6.35 -8.01
CA CYS A 10 -2.52 6.42 -6.68
C CYS A 10 -2.62 5.03 -6.04
N GLN A 11 -2.37 4.95 -4.74
CA GLN A 11 -2.51 3.72 -3.96
C GLN A 11 -3.97 3.23 -3.88
N TRP A 12 -4.93 4.12 -4.13
CA TRP A 12 -6.36 3.83 -4.14
C TRP A 12 -6.86 3.39 -5.52
N HIS A 13 -6.01 3.43 -6.55
CA HIS A 13 -6.37 2.93 -7.87
C HIS A 13 -6.66 1.44 -7.79
N LYS A 14 -7.78 1.01 -8.37
CA LYS A 14 -8.17 -0.39 -8.39
C LYS A 14 -7.16 -1.17 -9.22
N ALA A 15 -6.43 -2.06 -8.56
CA ALA A 15 -5.45 -2.93 -9.17
C ALA A 15 -5.41 -4.21 -8.35
N VAL A 16 -5.85 -5.30 -8.97
CA VAL A 16 -5.88 -6.60 -8.30
C VAL A 16 -4.50 -7.22 -8.40
N PHE A 17 -3.96 -7.69 -7.28
CA PHE A 17 -2.71 -8.42 -7.23
C PHE A 17 -2.70 -9.34 -6.01
N THR A 18 -1.88 -10.39 -6.08
CA THR A 18 -1.78 -11.43 -5.06
C THR A 18 -0.34 -11.50 -4.53
N ILE A 19 -0.18 -11.61 -3.21
CA ILE A 19 1.12 -11.73 -2.55
C ILE A 19 1.07 -12.98 -1.64
N SER A 20 2.17 -13.73 -1.60
CA SER A 20 2.27 -14.91 -0.73
C SER A 20 2.32 -14.50 0.74
N LYS A 21 1.73 -15.31 1.63
CA LYS A 21 1.77 -15.07 3.08
C LYS A 21 3.19 -15.18 3.62
N GLU A 22 4.06 -15.95 2.98
CA GLU A 22 5.50 -16.01 3.27
C GLU A 22 6.19 -14.66 3.01
N GLU A 23 5.96 -14.05 1.84
CA GLU A 23 6.50 -12.72 1.54
C GLU A 23 5.98 -11.66 2.52
N ILE A 24 4.68 -11.70 2.83
CA ILE A 24 4.08 -10.81 3.84
C ILE A 24 4.75 -11.03 5.21
N SER A 25 4.94 -12.28 5.61
CA SER A 25 5.59 -12.62 6.89
C SER A 25 7.01 -12.09 6.97
N ASN A 26 7.77 -12.20 5.88
CA ASN A 26 9.11 -11.63 5.76
C ASN A 26 9.09 -10.10 5.87
N LEU A 27 8.12 -9.44 5.23
CA LEU A 27 7.97 -7.98 5.30
C LEU A 27 7.62 -7.47 6.70
N VAL A 28 6.78 -8.19 7.44
CA VAL A 28 6.32 -7.77 8.78
C VAL A 28 7.15 -8.32 9.94
N GLY A 29 8.05 -9.26 9.65
CA GLY A 29 9.03 -9.80 10.60
C GLY A 29 8.54 -10.99 11.45
N HIS A 30 7.37 -11.56 11.13
CA HIS A 30 6.80 -12.73 11.80
C HIS A 30 5.72 -13.38 10.94
N VAL A 31 5.39 -14.63 11.26
CA VAL A 31 4.35 -15.40 10.55
C VAL A 31 2.99 -14.71 10.70
N VAL A 32 2.33 -14.44 9.57
CA VAL A 32 1.02 -13.74 9.56
C VAL A 32 -0.19 -14.65 9.73
N ASP A 33 -0.02 -15.94 9.44
CA ASP A 33 -1.04 -16.97 9.53
C ASP A 33 -0.36 -18.32 9.80
N ASP A 34 -0.46 -18.79 11.05
CA ASP A 34 0.15 -20.05 11.47
C ASP A 34 -0.58 -21.27 10.90
N GLU A 35 -1.87 -21.13 10.54
CA GLU A 35 -2.69 -22.22 10.01
C GLU A 35 -2.44 -22.46 8.51
N ASP A 36 -2.12 -21.40 7.78
CA ASP A 36 -1.80 -21.44 6.35
C ASP A 36 -0.62 -20.51 5.99
N PRO A 37 0.61 -20.84 6.42
CA PRO A 37 1.78 -19.96 6.23
C PRO A 37 2.23 -19.86 4.76
N HIS A 38 1.86 -20.83 3.92
CA HIS A 38 2.24 -20.91 2.51
C HIS A 38 1.13 -20.44 1.55
N GLY A 39 0.00 -19.97 2.10
CA GLY A 39 -1.09 -19.43 1.31
C GLY A 39 -0.75 -18.09 0.65
N SER A 40 -1.77 -17.47 0.08
CA SER A 40 -1.65 -16.15 -0.54
C SER A 40 -2.86 -15.29 -0.24
N VAL A 41 -2.68 -13.97 -0.36
CA VAL A 41 -3.73 -12.99 -0.13
C VAL A 41 -3.86 -12.12 -1.37
N THR A 42 -5.10 -11.93 -1.84
CA THR A 42 -5.41 -11.08 -2.98
C THR A 42 -5.95 -9.74 -2.50
N PHE A 43 -5.40 -8.66 -3.03
CA PHE A 43 -5.76 -7.29 -2.69
C PHE A 43 -6.42 -6.61 -3.88
N THR A 44 -7.30 -5.66 -3.60
CA THR A 44 -8.06 -4.89 -4.61
C THR A 44 -7.37 -3.58 -5.01
N CYS A 45 -6.43 -3.11 -4.18
CA CYS A 45 -5.57 -1.96 -4.42
C CYS A 45 -4.38 -2.00 -3.46
N ALA A 46 -3.40 -1.12 -3.67
CA ALA A 46 -2.20 -1.05 -2.85
C ALA A 46 -2.45 -0.51 -1.44
N GLU A 47 -3.46 0.35 -1.24
CA GLU A 47 -3.87 0.78 0.11
C GLU A 47 -4.37 -0.40 0.95
N GLN A 48 -5.15 -1.32 0.39
CA GLN A 48 -5.65 -2.51 1.11
C GLN A 48 -4.48 -3.36 1.62
N PHE A 49 -3.50 -3.61 0.75
CA PHE A 49 -2.29 -4.34 1.09
C PHE A 49 -1.49 -3.65 2.20
N MET A 50 -1.21 -2.35 2.05
CA MET A 50 -0.47 -1.58 3.05
C MET A 50 -1.17 -1.61 4.42
N MET A 51 -2.50 -1.47 4.47
CA MET A 51 -3.26 -1.50 5.72
C MET A 51 -3.33 -2.91 6.33
N TYR A 52 -3.37 -3.97 5.51
CA TYR A 52 -3.28 -5.36 5.95
C TYR A 52 -1.91 -5.65 6.60
N CYS A 53 -0.81 -5.32 5.91
CA CYS A 53 0.54 -5.48 6.46
C CYS A 53 0.76 -4.66 7.73
N LYS A 54 0.20 -3.44 7.78
CA LYS A 54 0.24 -2.62 8.98
C LYS A 54 -0.45 -3.32 10.16
N ALA A 55 -1.64 -3.88 9.96
CA ALA A 55 -2.32 -4.65 10.99
C ALA A 55 -1.54 -5.91 11.39
N ALA A 56 -1.01 -6.64 10.40
CA ALA A 56 -0.21 -7.84 10.60
C ALA A 56 1.03 -7.55 11.45
N ARG A 57 1.74 -6.43 11.20
CA ARG A 57 2.92 -6.02 11.97
C ARG A 57 2.67 -5.88 13.48
N PHE A 58 1.43 -5.61 13.89
CA PHE A 58 1.05 -5.48 15.30
C PHE A 58 0.17 -6.63 15.80
N HIS A 59 0.14 -7.76 15.09
CA HIS A 59 -0.66 -8.94 15.44
C HIS A 59 -2.18 -8.63 15.59
N ASP A 60 -2.68 -7.57 14.93
CA ASP A 60 -4.09 -7.18 14.96
C ASP A 60 -4.87 -8.01 13.91
N THR A 61 -4.97 -9.33 14.14
CA THR A 61 -5.66 -10.27 13.24
C THR A 61 -7.13 -9.89 12.96
N PRO A 62 -7.93 -9.42 13.94
CA PRO A 62 -9.28 -8.92 13.65
C PRO A 62 -9.28 -7.75 12.65
N ARG A 63 -8.26 -6.89 12.68
CA ARG A 63 -8.11 -5.81 11.70
C ARG A 63 -7.74 -6.32 10.32
N GLN A 64 -6.82 -7.27 10.24
CA GLN A 64 -6.42 -7.89 8.98
C GLN A 64 -7.65 -8.41 8.25
N ALA A 65 -8.51 -9.17 8.94
CA ALA A 65 -9.77 -9.67 8.39
C ALA A 65 -10.68 -8.54 7.89
N ARG A 66 -10.94 -7.52 8.73
CA ARG A 66 -11.79 -6.38 8.36
C ARG A 66 -11.27 -5.57 7.18
N VAL A 67 -9.94 -5.43 7.05
CA VAL A 67 -9.33 -4.75 5.90
C VAL A 67 -9.58 -5.53 4.61
N LEU A 68 -9.56 -6.87 4.66
CA LEU A 68 -9.85 -7.73 3.51
C LEU A 68 -11.34 -7.75 3.13
N GLU A 69 -12.25 -7.58 4.09
CA GLU A 69 -13.70 -7.56 3.85
C GLU A 69 -14.17 -6.33 3.04
N THR A 70 -13.49 -5.20 3.15
CA THR A 70 -13.87 -3.96 2.45
C THR A 70 -13.09 -3.74 1.15
N GLN A 71 -13.80 -3.37 0.10
CA GLN A 71 -13.20 -2.93 -1.17
C GLN A 71 -13.06 -1.40 -1.25
N ASN A 72 -13.41 -0.66 -0.19
CA ASN A 72 -13.37 0.80 -0.18
C ASN A 72 -12.04 1.30 0.38
N PRO A 73 -11.16 1.94 -0.42
CA PRO A 73 -9.86 2.42 0.04
C PRO A 73 -9.92 3.40 1.21
N LYS A 74 -10.99 4.21 1.29
CA LYS A 74 -11.19 5.14 2.40
C LYS A 74 -11.44 4.40 3.72
N GLU A 75 -12.19 3.30 3.66
CA GLU A 75 -12.47 2.45 4.81
C GLU A 75 -11.23 1.65 5.22
N GLN A 76 -10.52 1.05 4.25
CA GLN A 76 -9.24 0.37 4.47
C GLN A 76 -8.26 1.29 5.23
N LYS A 77 -8.10 2.54 4.76
CA LYS A 77 -7.27 3.54 5.43
C LYS A 77 -7.75 3.89 6.84
N ALA A 78 -9.06 3.95 7.07
CA ALA A 78 -9.61 4.21 8.40
C ALA A 78 -9.33 3.04 9.36
N LEU A 79 -9.47 1.81 8.88
CA LEU A 79 -9.14 0.60 9.63
C LEU A 79 -7.65 0.58 9.99
N GLY A 80 -6.73 0.73 9.04
CA GLY A 80 -5.30 0.68 9.38
C GLY A 80 -4.80 1.88 10.21
N ARG A 81 -5.52 3.02 10.23
CA ARG A 81 -5.25 4.12 11.19
C ARG A 81 -5.57 3.75 12.62
N SER A 82 -6.52 2.85 12.85
CA SER A 82 -6.96 2.51 14.19
C SER A 82 -6.31 1.23 14.74
N THR A 83 -5.36 0.63 14.00
CA THR A 83 -4.61 -0.61 14.35
C THR A 83 -4.19 -0.64 15.82
N ILE A 84 -4.52 -1.73 16.52
CA ILE A 84 -4.19 -1.92 17.94
C ILE A 84 -2.68 -2.12 18.08
N GLY A 85 -2.08 -1.54 19.12
CA GLY A 85 -0.64 -1.68 19.39
C GLY A 85 0.27 -0.90 18.46
N PHE A 86 -0.28 -0.10 17.54
CA PHE A 86 0.51 0.67 16.58
C PHE A 86 1.50 1.61 17.26
N THR A 87 2.77 1.51 16.85
CA THR A 87 3.83 2.48 17.15
C THR A 87 4.50 2.93 15.87
N HIS A 88 4.87 4.21 15.80
CA HIS A 88 5.60 4.74 14.66
C HIS A 88 6.94 4.04 14.48
N GLU A 89 7.68 3.83 15.57
CA GLU A 89 8.99 3.17 15.57
C GLU A 89 8.95 1.80 14.87
N SER A 90 8.03 0.91 15.29
CA SER A 90 7.94 -0.43 14.71
C SER A 90 7.45 -0.42 13.25
N TRP A 91 6.57 0.52 12.90
CA TRP A 91 6.08 0.64 11.53
C TRP A 91 7.13 1.26 10.60
N ASP A 92 7.88 2.25 11.07
CA ASP A 92 8.90 2.95 10.29
C ASP A 92 10.04 2.03 9.86
N MET A 93 10.30 0.95 10.61
CA MET A 93 11.24 -0.09 10.23
C MET A 93 10.86 -0.86 8.95
N VAL A 94 9.56 -1.02 8.67
CA VAL A 94 9.08 -1.93 7.62
C VAL A 94 8.25 -1.24 6.53
N LYS A 95 7.69 -0.06 6.79
CA LYS A 95 6.70 0.60 5.91
C LYS A 95 7.19 0.80 4.48
N SER A 96 8.48 1.13 4.30
CA SER A 96 9.07 1.36 2.97
C SER A 96 9.11 0.07 2.16
N ALA A 97 9.61 -1.02 2.75
CA ALA A 97 9.65 -2.32 2.10
C ALA A 97 8.24 -2.83 1.77
N VAL A 98 7.27 -2.62 2.68
CA VAL A 98 5.85 -2.96 2.42
C VAL A 98 5.33 -2.16 1.23
N VAL A 99 5.46 -0.84 1.21
CA VAL A 99 4.92 -0.03 0.09
C VAL A 99 5.63 -0.34 -1.23
N GLU A 100 6.92 -0.61 -1.20
CA GLU A 100 7.68 -1.06 -2.37
C GLU A 100 7.15 -2.39 -2.92
N ALA A 101 7.03 -3.42 -2.08
CA ALA A 101 6.50 -4.73 -2.48
C ALA A 101 5.09 -4.62 -3.07
N GLY A 102 4.25 -3.76 -2.48
CA GLY A 102 2.89 -3.50 -2.98
C GLY A 102 2.88 -2.87 -4.36
N ASN A 103 3.78 -1.90 -4.61
CA ASN A 103 3.91 -1.29 -5.93
C ASN A 103 4.51 -2.27 -6.96
N VAL A 104 5.52 -3.05 -6.58
CA VAL A 104 6.10 -4.09 -7.45
C VAL A 104 5.02 -5.11 -7.84
N ALA A 105 4.22 -5.61 -6.90
CA ALA A 105 3.13 -6.53 -7.20
C ALA A 105 2.04 -5.88 -8.04
N LYS A 106 1.60 -4.67 -7.70
CA LYS A 106 0.60 -3.89 -8.44
C LYS A 106 1.01 -3.73 -9.90
N PHE A 107 2.18 -3.16 -10.18
CA PHE A 107 2.62 -2.89 -11.55
C PHE A 107 3.09 -4.16 -12.25
N GLY A 108 3.69 -5.11 -11.55
CA GLY A 108 4.17 -6.38 -12.12
C GLY A 108 3.04 -7.32 -12.56
N GLN A 109 1.91 -7.34 -11.83
CA GLN A 109 0.77 -8.22 -12.13
C GLN A 109 -0.32 -7.55 -12.98
N ASN A 110 -0.21 -6.25 -13.24
CA ASN A 110 -1.17 -5.51 -14.08
C ASN A 110 -0.46 -4.92 -15.31
N PRO A 111 -0.37 -5.67 -16.44
CA PRO A 111 0.41 -5.25 -17.61
C PRO A 111 0.02 -3.90 -18.22
N HIS A 112 -1.26 -3.51 -18.10
CA HIS A 112 -1.69 -2.18 -18.56
C HIS A 112 -1.08 -1.06 -17.71
N LEU A 113 -1.07 -1.22 -16.38
CA LEU A 113 -0.45 -0.26 -15.46
C LEU A 113 1.07 -0.26 -15.64
N ALA A 114 1.69 -1.42 -15.86
CA ALA A 114 3.12 -1.54 -16.16
C ALA A 114 3.51 -0.68 -17.36
N ARG A 115 2.71 -0.73 -18.44
CA ARG A 115 2.95 0.09 -19.64
C ARG A 115 2.86 1.59 -19.34
N ILE A 116 1.89 2.01 -18.51
CA ILE A 116 1.74 3.41 -18.11
C ILE A 116 2.96 3.87 -17.31
N LEU A 117 3.43 3.05 -16.37
CA LEU A 117 4.64 3.33 -15.59
C LEU A 117 5.88 3.43 -16.50
N LEU A 118 6.09 2.47 -17.40
CA LEU A 118 7.25 2.49 -18.31
C LEU A 118 7.20 3.66 -19.30
N PHE A 119 6.00 4.11 -19.68
CA PHE A 119 5.83 5.28 -20.56
C PHE A 119 6.32 6.59 -19.92
N THR A 120 6.46 6.65 -18.59
CA THR A 120 7.02 7.84 -17.94
C THR A 120 8.51 8.01 -18.22
N GLY A 121 9.21 6.96 -18.66
CA GLY A 121 10.65 6.98 -18.94
C GLY A 121 11.44 7.38 -17.70
N ASP A 122 12.47 8.20 -17.87
CA ASP A 122 13.36 8.64 -16.78
C ASP A 122 12.79 9.79 -15.94
N ARG A 123 11.50 10.10 -16.07
CA ARG A 123 10.86 11.19 -15.30
C ARG A 123 10.74 10.80 -13.83
N GLN A 124 11.05 11.73 -12.95
CA GLN A 124 10.76 11.61 -11.52
C GLN A 124 9.25 11.75 -11.30
N LEU A 125 8.66 10.76 -10.62
CA LEU A 125 7.25 10.77 -10.23
C LEU A 125 7.11 11.24 -8.79
N CYS A 126 6.25 12.23 -8.57
CA CYS A 126 6.03 12.84 -7.26
C CYS A 126 4.55 12.82 -6.92
N GLU A 127 4.18 12.25 -5.76
CA GLU A 127 2.81 12.32 -5.26
C GLU A 127 2.56 13.69 -4.62
N ALA A 128 1.77 14.53 -5.28
CA ALA A 128 1.47 15.90 -4.86
C ALA A 128 0.39 15.97 -3.77
N ALA A 129 0.63 15.30 -2.64
CA ALA A 129 -0.23 15.29 -1.48
C ALA A 129 0.22 16.33 -0.43
N SER A 130 -0.48 17.45 -0.33
CA SER A 130 -0.11 18.59 0.55
C SER A 130 -0.12 18.30 2.06
N LYS A 131 -0.82 17.24 2.47
CA LYS A 131 -0.93 16.82 3.88
C LYS A 131 -0.15 15.55 4.19
N ASP A 132 0.57 15.02 3.22
CA ASP A 132 1.35 13.80 3.37
C ASP A 132 2.82 14.13 3.08
N ARG A 133 3.66 14.01 4.10
CA ARG A 133 5.13 14.14 3.99
C ARG A 133 5.85 12.81 4.13
N VAL A 134 5.09 11.71 4.24
CA VAL A 134 5.64 10.35 4.34
C VAL A 134 5.73 9.75 2.94
N TRP A 135 4.65 9.84 2.17
CA TRP A 135 4.56 9.31 0.80
C TRP A 135 4.41 10.40 -0.25
N GLY A 136 3.95 11.59 0.15
CA GLY A 136 3.84 12.76 -0.70
C GLY A 136 4.97 13.77 -0.51
N ILE A 137 5.08 14.68 -1.47
CA ILE A 137 6.04 15.80 -1.41
C ILE A 137 5.60 16.92 -0.44
N GLY A 138 4.45 16.81 0.21
CA GLY A 138 3.94 17.85 1.13
C GLY A 138 3.45 19.13 0.46
N TYR A 139 3.33 19.14 -0.87
CA TYR A 139 2.80 20.26 -1.67
C TYR A 139 1.71 19.79 -2.62
N THR A 140 0.83 20.71 -3.03
CA THR A 140 -0.09 20.43 -4.16
C THR A 140 0.66 20.57 -5.48
N ALA A 141 0.14 19.96 -6.56
CA ALA A 141 0.78 20.03 -7.88
C ALA A 141 1.03 21.49 -8.34
N LYS A 142 0.10 22.39 -8.00
CA LYS A 142 0.20 23.83 -8.31
C LYS A 142 1.34 24.53 -7.58
N HIS A 143 1.69 24.12 -6.36
CA HIS A 143 2.70 24.79 -5.54
C HIS A 143 4.05 24.05 -5.50
N ALA A 144 4.09 22.80 -5.97
CA ALA A 144 5.29 21.97 -5.94
C ALA A 144 6.49 22.58 -6.67
N MET A 145 6.26 23.30 -7.77
CA MET A 145 7.31 23.91 -8.60
C MET A 145 7.82 25.26 -8.06
N ALA A 146 7.20 25.79 -7.01
CA ALA A 146 7.59 27.08 -6.40
C ALA A 146 8.57 26.92 -5.23
N HIS A 147 9.01 25.69 -4.95
CA HIS A 147 9.87 25.30 -3.84
C HIS A 147 10.96 24.35 -4.35
#